data_AF-A0A5P2C7Q4-F1
#
_entry.id   AF-A0A5P2C7Q4-F1
#
_cell.length_a   1.000
_cell.length_b   1.000
_cell.length_c   1.000
_cell.angle_alpha   90.00
_cell.angle_beta   90.00
_cell.angle_gamma   90.00
#
_symmetry.space_group_name_H-M   'P 1'
#
loop_
_entity.id
_entity.type
_entity.pdbx_description
1 polymer ?
#
loop_
_entity_poly.entity_id
_entity_poly.type
_entity_poly.pdbx_seq_one_letter_code
_entity_poly.pdbx_strand_id
1 'polypeptide(L)'
;MVSLFAVLGPPLITIFLFAMGAIPYALWVSRRKPSWLARWAVIGSAAAIAAYGAGAVYGLAFTNPLDVCADKTGGGVYMDAGRDYTLTSVDVKSFPPSISCHWSSGRSTEVVWFWTSPLLYAGLACAVVCSVGLFVNRSKGRNARAPYETV
;
A
#
# COMPACT_ATOMS: atom_id res chain seq x y z
N MET A 1 27.32 -19.56 1.00
CA MET A 1 27.81 -18.36 0.29
C MET A 1 26.61 -17.45 0.07
N VAL A 2 26.51 -16.32 0.78
CA VAL A 2 25.37 -15.40 0.66
C VAL A 2 25.57 -14.59 -0.61
N SER A 3 24.64 -14.69 -1.57
CA SER A 3 24.74 -13.97 -2.85
C SER A 3 24.80 -12.46 -2.58
N LEU A 4 25.79 -11.76 -3.15
CA LEU A 4 25.89 -10.29 -3.07
C LEU A 4 24.58 -9.61 -3.50
N PHE A 5 23.80 -10.24 -4.37
CA PHE A 5 22.46 -9.78 -4.76
C PHE A 5 21.43 -9.84 -3.63
N ALA A 6 21.53 -10.80 -2.71
CA ALA A 6 20.65 -10.88 -1.54
C ALA A 6 20.97 -9.79 -0.49
N VAL A 7 22.22 -9.30 -0.46
CA VAL A 7 22.68 -8.29 0.50
C VAL A 7 22.60 -6.87 -0.07
N LEU A 8 23.02 -6.65 -1.33
CA LEU A 8 22.99 -5.35 -1.99
C LEU A 8 21.74 -5.09 -2.82
N GLY A 9 21.00 -6.12 -3.23
CA GLY A 9 19.76 -5.96 -4.00
C GLY A 9 18.71 -5.13 -3.24
N PRO A 10 18.31 -5.53 -2.02
CA PRO A 10 17.32 -4.78 -1.24
C PRO A 10 17.68 -3.30 -1.03
N PRO A 11 18.91 -2.91 -0.60
CA PRO A 11 19.24 -1.51 -0.42
C PRO A 11 19.29 -0.73 -1.74
N LEU A 12 19.83 -1.31 -2.82
CA LEU A 12 19.89 -0.63 -4.13
C LEU A 12 18.49 -0.41 -4.72
N ILE A 13 17.61 -1.41 -4.62
CA ILE A 13 16.21 -1.28 -5.05
C ILE A 13 15.50 -0.20 -4.22
N THR A 14 15.74 -0.17 -2.92
CA THR A 14 15.14 0.85 -2.03
C THR A 14 15.62 2.26 -2.41
N ILE A 15 16.92 2.45 -2.66
CA ILE A 15 17.48 3.73 -3.10
C ILE A 15 16.90 4.13 -4.46
N PHE A 16 16.79 3.19 -5.40
CA PHE A 16 16.24 3.47 -6.73
C PHE A 16 14.78 3.89 -6.66
N LEU A 17 13.95 3.17 -5.90
CA LEU A 17 12.54 3.50 -5.68
C LEU A 17 12.39 4.86 -4.97
N PHE A 18 13.24 5.14 -3.98
CA PHE A 18 13.26 6.42 -3.30
C PHE A 18 13.61 7.57 -4.24
N ALA A 19 14.65 7.41 -5.07
CA ALA A 19 15.04 8.40 -6.07
C ALA A 19 13.93 8.64 -7.10
N MET A 20 13.29 7.57 -7.58
CA MET A 20 12.18 7.63 -8.54
C MET A 20 10.95 8.35 -7.96
N GLY A 21 10.73 8.33 -6.65
CA GLY A 21 9.66 9.12 -6.01
C GLY A 21 10.08 10.55 -5.66
N ALA A 22 11.26 10.70 -5.04
CA ALA A 22 11.73 11.96 -4.48
C ALA A 22 12.12 12.99 -5.55
N ILE A 23 12.77 12.56 -6.64
CA ILE A 23 13.20 13.45 -7.72
C ILE A 23 12.01 14.10 -8.43
N PRO A 24 11.00 13.36 -8.94
CA PRO A 24 9.85 14.01 -9.58
C PRO A 24 9.03 14.82 -8.58
N TYR A 25 8.94 14.40 -7.32
CA TYR A 25 8.29 15.19 -6.28
C TYR A 25 9.01 16.53 -6.04
N ALA A 26 10.34 16.53 -5.89
CA ALA A 26 11.14 17.74 -5.70
C ALA A 26 11.08 18.66 -6.93
N LEU A 27 11.11 18.09 -8.14
CA LEU A 27 10.93 18.84 -9.39
C LEU A 27 9.53 19.45 -9.49
N TRP A 28 8.49 18.71 -9.08
CA TRP A 28 7.13 19.21 -9.05
C TRP A 28 6.95 20.35 -8.04
N VAL A 29 7.50 20.18 -6.83
CA VAL A 29 7.44 21.19 -5.76
C VAL A 29 8.17 22.48 -6.17
N SER A 30 9.36 22.36 -6.77
CA SER A 30 10.16 23.51 -7.20
C SER A 30 9.53 24.25 -8.38
N ARG A 31 8.98 23.53 -9.38
CA ARG A 31 8.41 24.15 -10.58
C ARG A 31 7.00 24.71 -10.39
N ARG A 32 6.11 23.99 -9.69
CA ARG A 32 4.69 24.37 -9.59
C ARG A 32 4.33 25.10 -8.31
N LYS A 33 5.24 25.19 -7.33
CA LYS A 33 4.98 25.76 -6.00
C LYS A 33 3.60 25.34 -5.46
N PRO A 34 3.32 24.03 -5.37
CA PRO A 34 2.01 23.51 -5.02
C PRO A 34 1.62 23.95 -3.61
N SER A 35 0.34 24.22 -3.41
CA SER A 35 -0.22 24.55 -2.11
C SER A 35 -0.03 23.40 -1.12
N TRP A 36 -0.06 23.71 0.18
CA TRP A 36 0.09 22.74 1.26
C TRP A 36 -0.82 21.52 1.09
N LEU A 37 -2.11 21.74 0.81
CA LEU A 37 -3.08 20.66 0.58
C LEU A 37 -2.71 19.78 -0.61
N ALA A 38 -2.15 20.33 -1.69
CA ALA A 38 -1.73 19.54 -2.85
C ALA A 38 -0.56 18.62 -2.51
N ARG A 39 0.37 19.08 -1.66
CA ARG A 39 1.49 18.25 -1.20
C ARG A 39 1.00 17.07 -0.35
N TRP A 40 0.11 17.33 0.60
CA TRP A 40 -0.46 16.27 1.45
C TRP A 40 -1.36 15.30 0.70
N ALA A 41 -2.13 15.76 -0.30
CA ALA A 41 -2.90 14.88 -1.16
C ALA A 41 -1.99 13.86 -1.89
N VAL A 42 -0.87 14.34 -2.45
CA VAL A 42 0.11 13.48 -3.14
C VAL A 42 0.76 12.52 -2.16
N ILE A 43 1.23 13.00 -0.99
CA ILE A 43 1.85 12.14 0.03
C ILE A 43 0.87 11.09 0.54
N GLY A 44 -0.37 11.47 0.86
CA GLY A 44 -1.41 10.54 1.30
C GLY A 44 -1.72 9.47 0.25
N SER A 45 -1.83 9.88 -1.02
CA SER A 45 -2.05 8.93 -2.12
C SER A 45 -0.87 7.97 -2.31
N ALA A 46 0.37 8.47 -2.24
CA ALA A 46 1.57 7.65 -2.35
C ALA A 46 1.67 6.65 -1.19
N ALA A 47 1.36 7.08 0.04
CA ALA A 47 1.33 6.21 1.21
C ALA A 47 0.25 5.13 1.09
N ALA A 48 -0.95 5.48 0.60
CA ALA A 48 -2.02 4.52 0.37
C ALA A 48 -1.64 3.48 -0.69
N ILE A 49 -1.06 3.92 -1.82
CA ILE A 49 -0.58 3.02 -2.88
C ILE A 49 0.54 2.10 -2.35
N ALA A 50 1.50 2.64 -1.60
CA ALA A 50 2.58 1.86 -1.02
C ALA A 50 2.07 0.83 0.00
N ALA A 51 1.13 1.22 0.88
CA ALA A 51 0.50 0.32 1.83
C ALA A 51 -0.28 -0.79 1.10
N TYR A 52 -1.10 -0.43 0.11
CA TYR A 52 -1.85 -1.39 -0.69
C TYR A 52 -0.92 -2.36 -1.42
N GLY A 53 0.15 -1.85 -2.04
CA GLY A 53 1.18 -2.64 -2.69
C GLY A 53 1.84 -3.62 -1.72
N ALA A 54 2.24 -3.16 -0.52
CA ALA A 54 2.84 -4.01 0.50
C ALA A 54 1.90 -5.15 0.94
N GLY A 55 0.59 -4.89 1.06
CA GLY A 55 -0.40 -5.94 1.34
C GLY A 55 -0.63 -6.88 0.15
N ALA A 56 -0.60 -6.36 -1.07
CA ALA A 56 -0.84 -7.12 -2.29
C ALA A 56 0.33 -8.03 -2.70
N VAL A 57 1.56 -7.71 -2.30
CA VAL A 57 2.76 -8.55 -2.54
C VAL A 57 2.56 -9.96 -1.96
N TYR A 58 1.83 -10.10 -0.86
CA TYR A 58 1.54 -11.40 -0.25
C TYR A 58 0.34 -12.11 -0.86
N GLY A 59 -0.62 -11.40 -1.47
CA GLY A 59 -1.96 -11.96 -1.72
C GLY A 59 -2.43 -12.04 -3.17
N LEU A 60 -1.84 -11.31 -4.11
CA LEU A 60 -2.51 -11.08 -5.40
C LEU A 60 -1.64 -11.22 -6.65
N ALA A 61 -0.31 -11.26 -6.55
CA ALA A 61 0.53 -11.12 -7.75
C ALA A 61 1.55 -12.24 -8.03
N PHE A 62 2.00 -13.01 -7.03
CA PHE A 62 3.17 -13.90 -7.26
C PHE A 62 3.14 -15.29 -6.61
N THR A 63 2.18 -15.61 -5.74
CA THR A 63 2.16 -16.87 -4.98
C THR A 63 0.75 -17.44 -4.84
N ASN A 64 0.61 -18.77 -4.86
CA ASN A 64 -0.65 -19.43 -4.57
C ASN A 64 -1.02 -19.10 -3.11
N PRO A 65 -2.26 -18.66 -2.79
CA PRO A 65 -2.60 -18.23 -1.43
C PRO A 65 -2.43 -19.34 -0.38
N LEU A 66 -2.48 -20.61 -0.81
CA LEU A 66 -2.14 -21.77 0.01
C LEU A 66 -0.66 -21.80 0.42
N ASP A 67 0.24 -21.47 -0.51
CA ASP A 67 1.69 -21.45 -0.29
C ASP A 67 2.15 -20.24 0.56
N VAL A 68 1.28 -19.24 0.72
CA VAL A 68 1.50 -18.07 1.60
C VAL A 68 1.18 -18.42 3.05
N CYS A 69 0.16 -19.26 3.25
CA CYS A 69 -0.30 -19.68 4.56
C CYS A 69 0.50 -20.83 5.14
N ALA A 70 1.00 -21.75 4.31
CA ALA A 70 1.51 -23.03 4.75
C ALA A 70 2.53 -23.63 3.78
N ASP A 71 3.46 -24.42 4.30
CA ASP A 71 4.41 -25.18 3.49
C ASP A 71 3.78 -26.51 3.06
N LYS A 72 3.99 -26.87 1.79
CA LYS A 72 3.53 -28.15 1.24
C LYS A 72 4.48 -29.27 1.67
N THR A 73 4.00 -30.16 2.53
CA THR A 73 4.74 -31.38 2.91
C THR A 73 4.81 -32.38 1.75
N GLY A 74 5.75 -33.32 1.80
CA GLY A 74 5.94 -34.35 0.77
C GLY A 74 4.73 -35.25 0.50
N GLY A 75 3.74 -35.27 1.40
CA GLY A 75 2.44 -35.93 1.22
C GLY A 75 1.36 -35.06 0.57
N GLY A 76 1.67 -33.83 0.15
CA GLY A 76 0.74 -32.91 -0.48
C GLY A 76 -0.16 -32.13 0.49
N VAL A 77 0.10 -32.22 1.80
CA VAL A 77 -0.68 -31.53 2.84
C VAL A 77 -0.01 -30.22 3.23
N TYR A 78 -0.81 -29.17 3.36
CA TYR A 78 -0.39 -27.83 3.78
C TYR A 78 -0.37 -27.74 5.31
N MET A 79 0.82 -27.51 5.89
CA MET A 79 1.06 -27.45 7.34
C MET A 79 1.65 -26.10 7.76
N ASP A 80 1.37 -25.69 9.01
CA ASP A 80 1.95 -24.50 9.63
C ASP A 80 3.46 -24.69 9.87
N ALA A 81 4.27 -23.67 9.56
CA ALA A 81 5.72 -23.71 9.70
C ALA A 81 6.12 -23.70 11.19
N GLY A 82 6.13 -24.89 11.80
CA GLY A 82 6.46 -25.11 13.20
C GLY A 82 5.32 -25.65 14.07
N ARG A 83 4.18 -26.04 13.48
CA ARG A 83 3.08 -26.71 14.21
C ARG A 83 2.39 -27.79 13.37
N ASP A 84 1.85 -28.81 14.04
CA ASP A 84 1.14 -29.94 13.41
C ASP A 84 -0.32 -29.61 13.05
N TYR A 85 -0.61 -28.37 12.65
CA TYR A 85 -1.96 -27.96 12.24
C TYR A 85 -2.07 -27.90 10.72
N THR A 86 -3.12 -28.52 10.20
CA THR A 86 -3.45 -28.51 8.78
C THR A 86 -4.25 -27.27 8.42
N LEU A 87 -3.97 -26.72 7.24
CA LEU A 87 -4.74 -25.62 6.67
C LEU A 87 -6.14 -26.12 6.24
N THR A 88 -7.21 -25.51 6.75
CA THR A 88 -8.59 -25.88 6.41
C THR A 88 -9.17 -25.02 5.29
N SER A 89 -8.90 -23.72 5.31
CA SER A 89 -9.36 -22.78 4.30
C SER A 89 -8.51 -21.50 4.30
N VAL A 90 -8.54 -20.79 3.18
CA VAL A 90 -7.89 -19.48 3.03
C VAL A 90 -8.93 -18.49 2.52
N ASP A 91 -9.06 -17.37 3.22
CA ASP A 91 -9.87 -16.23 2.80
C ASP A 91 -8.96 -15.10 2.32
N VAL A 92 -9.22 -14.59 1.12
CA VAL A 92 -8.43 -13.51 0.50
C VAL A 92 -9.37 -12.35 0.19
N LYS A 93 -9.10 -11.18 0.79
CA LYS A 93 -9.84 -9.95 0.50
C LYS A 93 -8.96 -9.00 -0.30
N SER A 94 -9.56 -8.42 -1.34
CA SER A 94 -8.87 -7.44 -2.19
C SER A 94 -8.82 -6.06 -1.54
N PHE A 95 -9.81 -5.68 -0.72
CA PHE A 95 -9.82 -4.38 -0.04
C PHE A 95 -10.54 -4.41 1.32
N PRO A 96 -9.87 -4.00 2.42
CA PRO A 96 -8.40 -3.84 2.51
C PRO A 96 -7.70 -5.16 2.17
N PRO A 97 -6.45 -5.14 1.65
CA PRO A 97 -5.74 -6.36 1.34
C PRO A 97 -5.55 -7.17 2.62
N SER A 98 -6.15 -8.36 2.68
CA SER A 98 -6.04 -9.28 3.82
C SER A 98 -6.01 -10.73 3.35
N ILE A 99 -5.21 -11.56 4.01
CA ILE A 99 -5.14 -13.00 3.79
C ILE A 99 -5.30 -13.66 5.15
N SER A 100 -6.38 -14.40 5.34
CA SER A 100 -6.67 -15.12 6.57
C SER A 100 -6.55 -16.62 6.32
N CYS A 101 -5.66 -17.27 7.07
CA CYS A 101 -5.44 -18.70 7.06
C CYS A 101 -6.21 -19.34 8.21
N HIS A 102 -7.11 -20.26 7.91
CA HIS A 102 -7.86 -21.00 8.92
C HIS A 102 -7.23 -22.37 9.12
N TRP A 103 -7.04 -22.75 10.38
CA TRP A 103 -6.33 -23.96 10.78
C TRP A 103 -7.26 -24.97 11.44
N SER A 104 -6.90 -26.26 11.38
CA SER A 104 -7.67 -27.34 12.02
C SER A 104 -7.76 -27.22 13.54
N SER A 105 -6.89 -26.42 14.17
CA SER A 105 -6.99 -26.04 15.58
C SER A 105 -8.15 -25.10 15.91
N GLY A 106 -8.87 -24.59 14.90
CA GLY A 106 -9.91 -23.56 15.05
C GLY A 106 -9.36 -22.13 15.14
N ARG A 107 -8.03 -21.94 15.05
CA ARG A 107 -7.42 -20.61 15.00
C ARG A 107 -7.37 -20.06 13.58
N SER A 108 -7.38 -18.75 13.47
CA SER A 108 -7.18 -18.02 12.21
C SER A 108 -5.98 -17.08 12.35
N THR A 109 -5.12 -17.02 11.35
CA THR A 109 -3.95 -16.14 11.33
C THR A 109 -4.00 -15.22 10.12
N GLU A 110 -3.64 -13.95 10.31
CA GLU A 110 -3.55 -12.98 9.22
C GLU A 110 -2.09 -12.84 8.78
N VAL A 111 -1.84 -12.96 7.48
CA VAL A 111 -0.46 -12.90 6.92
C VAL A 111 -0.04 -11.47 6.57
N VAL A 112 -1.00 -10.55 6.44
CA VAL A 112 -0.70 -9.15 6.14
C VAL A 112 -0.12 -8.46 7.36
N TRP A 113 0.86 -7.57 7.12
CA TRP A 113 1.50 -6.82 8.20
C TRP A 113 0.49 -5.95 8.96
N PHE A 114 0.60 -5.93 10.28
CA PHE A 114 -0.31 -5.19 11.17
C PHE A 114 -0.41 -3.67 10.86
N TRP A 115 0.61 -3.09 10.22
CA TRP A 115 0.65 -1.67 9.87
C TRP A 115 0.02 -1.35 8.51
N THR A 116 -0.21 -2.36 7.65
CA THR A 116 -0.69 -2.16 6.28
C THR A 116 -2.08 -1.50 6.26
N SER A 117 -3.03 -2.05 7.00
CA SER A 117 -4.40 -1.53 7.07
C SER A 117 -4.47 -0.12 7.67
N PRO A 118 -3.86 0.16 8.84
CA PRO A 118 -3.80 1.52 9.39
C PRO A 118 -3.19 2.54 8.43
N LEU A 119 -2.06 2.20 7.78
CA LEU A 119 -1.37 3.11 6.87
C LEU A 119 -2.19 3.37 5.59
N LEU A 120 -2.86 2.34 5.07
CA LEU A 120 -3.76 2.46 3.92
C LEU A 120 -4.92 3.42 4.21
N TYR A 121 -5.61 3.23 5.33
CA TYR A 121 -6.73 4.09 5.71
C TYR A 121 -6.28 5.53 6.01
N ALA A 122 -5.16 5.71 6.72
CA ALA A 122 -4.61 7.03 7.00
C ALA A 122 -4.22 7.78 5.71
N GLY A 123 -3.55 7.08 4.78
CA GLY A 123 -3.19 7.62 3.47
C GLY A 123 -4.40 8.04 2.65
N LEU A 124 -5.42 7.18 2.57
CA LEU A 124 -6.67 7.46 1.84
C LEU A 124 -7.42 8.64 2.45
N ALA A 125 -7.59 8.67 3.78
CA ALA A 125 -8.27 9.77 4.45
C ALA A 125 -7.56 11.11 4.19
N CYS A 126 -6.23 11.14 4.31
CA CYS A 126 -5.42 12.32 4.01
C CYS A 126 -5.57 12.77 2.55
N ALA A 127 -5.51 11.81 1.60
CA ALA A 127 -5.66 12.08 0.18
C ALA A 127 -7.03 12.68 -0.15
N VAL A 128 -8.11 12.10 0.37
CA VAL A 128 -9.49 12.55 0.13
C VAL A 128 -9.72 13.93 0.73
N VAL A 129 -9.40 14.13 2.01
CA VAL A 129 -9.61 15.42 2.71
C VAL A 129 -8.84 16.54 2.01
N CYS A 130 -7.57 16.30 1.67
CA CYS A 130 -6.74 17.31 1.00
C CYS A 130 -7.21 17.61 -0.43
N SER A 131 -7.66 16.59 -1.17
CA SER A 131 -8.19 16.76 -2.53
C SER A 131 -9.51 17.53 -2.53
N VAL A 132 -10.41 17.22 -1.60
CA VAL A 132 -11.67 17.95 -1.40
C VAL A 132 -11.38 19.41 -1.03
N GLY A 133 -10.45 19.65 -0.09
CA GLY A 133 -10.04 21.00 0.28
C GLY A 133 -9.47 21.80 -0.90
N LEU A 134 -8.65 21.17 -1.76
CA LEU A 134 -8.16 21.79 -2.99
C LEU A 134 -9.29 22.13 -3.96
N PHE A 135 -10.24 21.21 -4.13
CA PHE A 135 -11.37 21.39 -5.02
C PHE A 135 -12.25 22.56 -4.56
N VAL A 136 -12.54 22.64 -3.26
CA VAL A 136 -13.30 23.76 -2.65
C VAL A 136 -12.56 25.09 -2.79
N ASN A 137 -11.24 25.11 -2.56
CA ASN A 137 -10.46 26.34 -2.71
C ASN A 137 -10.42 26.83 -4.17
N ARG A 138 -10.32 25.91 -5.14
CA ARG A 138 -10.39 26.26 -6.56
C ARG A 138 -11.78 26.75 -6.97
N SER A 139 -12.86 26.13 -6.48
CA SER A 139 -14.22 26.56 -6.79
C SER A 139 -14.51 27.96 -6.24
N LYS A 140 -14.11 28.24 -5.00
CA LYS A 140 -14.20 29.59 -4.41
C LYS A 140 -13.39 30.62 -5.20
N GLY A 141 -12.15 30.31 -5.56
CA GLY A 141 -11.30 31.20 -6.34
C GLY A 141 -11.84 31.49 -7.74
N ARG A 142 -12.51 30.52 -8.38
CA ARG A 142 -13.18 30.72 -9.68
C ARG A 142 -14.42 31.60 -9.54
N ASN A 143 -15.24 31.36 -8.52
CA ASN A 143 -16.45 32.15 -8.30
C ASN A 143 -16.13 33.60 -7.89
N ALA A 144 -15.03 33.83 -7.17
CA ALA A 144 -14.55 35.18 -6.86
C ALA A 144 -13.99 35.94 -8.08
N ARG A 145 -13.67 35.22 -9.17
CA ARG A 145 -13.18 35.80 -10.43
C ARG A 145 -14.25 36.07 -11.48
N ALA A 146 -15.42 35.46 -11.35
CA ALA A 146 -16.54 35.70 -12.25
C ALA A 146 -17.23 37.09 -12.16
N PRO A 147 -17.17 37.88 -11.05
CA PRO A 147 -17.98 39.10 -10.95
C PRO A 147 -17.39 40.34 -11.64
N TYR A 148 -16.22 40.25 -12.28
CA TYR A 148 -15.55 41.42 -12.89
C TYR A 148 -15.56 41.44 -14.43
N GLU A 149 -16.25 40.52 -15.11
CA GLU A 149 -16.40 40.50 -16.58
C GLU A 149 -17.77 41.03 -17.07
N THR A 150 -18.54 41.69 -16.19
CA THR A 150 -19.84 42.29 -16.56
C THR A 150 -19.94 43.74 -16.07
N VAL A 151 -19.15 44.66 -16.65
CA VAL A 151 -19.51 46.08 -16.84
C VAL A 151 -18.83 46.58 -18.11
#